data_AF-A0A969PY40-F1
#
_entry.id   AF-A0A969PY40-F1
#
_cell.length_a   1.000
_cell.length_b   1.000
_cell.length_c   1.000
_cell.angle_alpha   90.00
_cell.angle_beta   90.00
_cell.angle_gamma   90.00
#
_symmetry.space_group_name_H-M   'P 1'
#
loop_
_entity.id
_entity.type
_entity.pdbx_description
1 polymer ?
#
loop_
_entity_poly.entity_id
_entity_poly.type
_entity_poly.pdbx_seq_one_letter_code
_entity_poly.pdbx_strand_id
1 'polypeptide(L)' 'MFIGVLQVVQGNIISPAVMKSQAEVPEYIAPLAVLAGGAVGGILGALIAVPLVAVLRVLVLRVVVPMIRTGQARRQTLSP' A
#
# COMPACT_ATOMS: atom_id res chain seq x y z
N MET A 1 -18.56 24.21 -16.73
CA MET A 1 -17.78 23.25 -17.52
C MET A 1 -16.27 23.47 -17.41
N PHE A 2 -15.74 24.70 -17.50
CA PHE A 2 -14.30 24.99 -17.41
C PHE A 2 -13.63 24.56 -16.07
N ILE A 3 -14.26 24.84 -14.92
CA ILE A 3 -13.70 24.50 -13.59
C ILE A 3 -13.65 22.98 -13.36
N GLY A 4 -14.62 22.23 -13.89
CA GLY A 4 -14.68 20.77 -13.71
C GLY A 4 -13.50 20.04 -14.36
N VAL A 5 -13.04 20.50 -15.53
CA VAL A 5 -11.88 19.93 -16.22
C VAL A 5 -10.60 20.19 -15.43
N LEU A 6 -10.44 21.40 -14.89
CA LEU A 6 -9.28 21.74 -14.04
C LEU A 6 -9.24 20.90 -12.76
N GLN A 7 -10.40 20.65 -12.13
CA GLN A 7 -10.47 19.81 -10.94
C GLN A 7 -10.18 18.33 -11.25
N VAL A 8 -10.61 17.81 -12.39
CA VAL A 8 -10.26 16.45 -12.84
C VAL A 8 -8.75 16.32 -13.06
N VAL A 9 -8.10 17.31 -13.66
CA VAL A 9 -6.65 17.32 -13.88
C VAL A 9 -5.89 17.41 -12.54
N GLN A 10 -6.29 18.31 -11.63
CA GLN A 10 -5.64 18.42 -10.32
C GLN A 10 -5.87 17.19 -9.43
N GLY A 11 -7.10 16.69 -9.38
CA GLY A 11 -7.49 15.59 -8.49
C GLY A 11 -6.99 14.23 -8.96
N ASN A 12 -7.07 13.94 -10.27
CA ASN A 12 -6.82 12.59 -10.79
C ASN A 12 -5.46 12.41 -11.47
N ILE A 13 -4.75 13.49 -11.83
CA ILE A 13 -3.44 13.40 -12.50
C ILE A 13 -2.32 13.90 -11.58
N ILE A 14 -2.47 15.11 -11.02
CA ILE A 14 -1.41 15.71 -10.18
C ILE A 14 -1.28 14.98 -8.85
N SER A 15 -2.39 14.69 -8.17
CA SER A 15 -2.37 14.01 -6.87
C SER A 15 -1.67 12.64 -6.92
N PRO A 16 -2.01 11.69 -7.82
CA PRO A 16 -1.33 10.40 -7.87
C PRO A 16 0.10 10.47 -8.41
N ALA A 17 0.42 11.44 -9.29
CA ALA A 17 1.78 11.63 -9.80
C ALA A 17 2.76 12.02 -8.68
N VAL A 18 2.31 12.80 -7.70
CA VAL A 18 3.10 13.18 -6.51
C VAL A 18 3.06 12.07 -5.44
N MET A 19 1.96 11.32 -5.34
CA MET A 19 1.81 10.21 -4.37
C MET A 19 2.49 8.89 -4.78
N LYS A 20 3.23 8.87 -5.90
CA LYS A 20 3.69 7.67 -6.62
C LYS A 20 4.09 6.51 -5.68
N SER A 21 3.26 5.47 -5.70
CA SER A 21 3.41 4.15 -5.07
C SER A 21 3.39 4.11 -3.53
N GLN A 22 2.23 4.33 -2.90
CA GLN A 22 2.09 4.14 -1.46
C GLN A 22 1.48 2.81 -1.01
N ALA A 23 0.75 2.07 -1.85
CA ALA A 23 0.34 0.70 -1.52
C ALA A 23 -0.19 -0.03 -2.77
N GLU A 24 0.69 -0.47 -3.68
CA GLU A 24 0.31 -1.43 -4.72
C GLU A 24 -0.03 -2.81 -4.11
N VAL A 25 -1.16 -2.93 -3.40
CA VAL A 25 -1.64 -4.24 -2.96
C VAL A 25 -1.70 -5.12 -4.21
N PRO A 26 -0.96 -6.25 -4.26
CA PRO A 26 -0.93 -7.08 -5.45
C PRO A 26 -2.36 -7.46 -5.85
N GLU A 27 -2.68 -7.39 -7.14
CA GLU A 27 -4.05 -7.51 -7.67
C GLU A 27 -4.73 -8.82 -7.24
N TYR A 28 -3.95 -9.89 -7.01
CA TYR A 28 -4.44 -11.18 -6.56
C TYR A 28 -4.75 -11.26 -5.05
N ILE A 29 -4.20 -10.37 -4.21
CA ILE A 29 -4.40 -10.42 -2.74
C ILE A 29 -5.73 -9.79 -2.34
N ALA A 30 -6.16 -8.73 -3.01
CA ALA A 30 -7.41 -8.02 -2.70
C ALA A 30 -8.64 -8.95 -2.69
N PRO A 31 -8.92 -9.76 -3.74
CA PRO A 31 -10.06 -10.66 -3.72
C PRO A 31 -9.94 -11.75 -2.63
N LEU A 32 -8.74 -12.29 -2.40
CA LEU A 32 -8.52 -13.28 -1.33
C LEU A 32 -8.81 -12.71 0.05
N ALA A 33 -8.40 -11.46 0.29
CA ALA A 33 -8.67 -10.78 1.55
C ALA A 33 -10.15 -10.48 1.74
N VAL A 34 -10.85 -10.06 0.68
CA VAL A 34 -12.31 -9.85 0.72
C VAL A 34 -13.05 -11.15 1.03
N LEU A 35 -12.64 -12.27 0.43
CA LEU A 35 -13.21 -13.58 0.73
C LEU A 35 -12.92 -14.01 2.17
N ALA A 36 -11.69 -13.84 2.65
CA ALA A 36 -11.32 -14.18 4.02
C ALA A 36 -12.03 -13.29 5.06
N GLY A 37 -12.05 -11.97 4.86
CA GLY A 37 -12.79 -11.03 5.68
C GLY A 37 -14.29 -11.32 5.64
N GLY A 38 -14.82 -11.63 4.46
CA GLY A 38 -16.19 -12.07 4.24
C GLY A 38 -16.56 -13.32 5.04
N ALA A 39 -15.68 -14.31 5.06
CA ALA A 39 -15.89 -15.55 5.81
C ALA A 39 -15.84 -15.34 7.33
N VAL A 40 -14.98 -14.44 7.82
CA VAL A 40 -14.81 -14.18 9.26
C VAL A 40 -15.87 -13.23 9.83
N GLY A 41 -16.21 -12.17 9.08
CA GLY A 41 -17.04 -11.07 9.56
C GLY A 41 -18.24 -10.73 8.67
N GLY A 42 -18.60 -11.60 7.72
CA GLY A 42 -19.68 -11.37 6.76
C GLY A 42 -19.41 -10.13 5.90
N ILE A 43 -20.47 -9.39 5.57
CA ILE A 43 -20.37 -8.18 4.73
C ILE A 43 -19.42 -7.14 5.34
N LEU A 44 -19.46 -6.97 6.66
CA LEU A 44 -18.59 -5.99 7.34
C LEU A 44 -17.11 -6.36 7.16
N GLY A 45 -16.78 -7.65 7.34
CA GLY A 45 -15.41 -8.13 7.14
C GLY A 45 -14.95 -8.02 5.69
N ALA A 46 -15.83 -8.25 4.71
CA ALA A 46 -15.53 -8.06 3.29
C ALA A 46 -15.26 -6.58 2.94
N LEU A 47 -16.02 -5.63 3.50
CA LEU A 47 -15.87 -4.20 3.25
C LEU A 47 -14.53 -3.65 3.76
N ILE A 48 -14.10 -4.09 4.95
CA ILE A 48 -12.87 -3.60 5.57
C ILE A 48 -11.62 -4.38 5.15
N ALA A 49 -11.77 -5.50 4.45
CA ALA A 49 -10.65 -6.37 4.10
C ALA A 49 -9.55 -5.67 3.30
N VAL A 50 -9.94 -4.91 2.27
CA VAL A 50 -8.99 -4.21 1.38
C VAL A 50 -8.17 -3.15 2.13
N PRO A 51 -8.77 -2.20 2.87
CA PRO A 51 -7.99 -1.23 3.62
C PRO A 51 -7.13 -1.89 4.71
N LEU A 52 -7.60 -2.97 5.34
CA LEU A 52 -6.82 -3.71 6.34
C LEU A 52 -5.54 -4.30 5.74
N VAL A 53 -5.62 -4.93 4.57
CA VAL A 53 -4.44 -5.44 3.85
C VAL A 53 -3.51 -4.32 3.43
N ALA A 54 -4.05 -3.20 2.95
CA ALA A 54 -3.23 -2.04 2.57
C ALA A 54 -2.41 -1.53 3.76
N VAL A 55 -3.04 -1.37 4.93
CA VAL A 55 -2.37 -0.97 6.18
C VAL A 55 -1.29 -1.97 6.58
N LEU A 56 -1.61 -3.27 6.59
CA LEU A 56 -0.65 -4.31 6.95
C LEU A 56 0.57 -4.29 6.03
N ARG A 57 0.35 -4.13 4.72
CA ARG A 57 1.43 -4.06 3.74
C ARG A 57 2.32 -2.84 3.95
N VAL A 58 1.73 -1.68 4.21
CA VAL A 58 2.49 -0.45 4.53
C VAL A 58 3.32 -0.66 5.79
N LEU A 59 2.75 -1.26 6.84
CA LEU A 59 3.45 -1.57 8.08
C LEU A 59 4.67 -2.48 7.81
N VAL A 60 4.49 -3.55 7.04
CA VAL A 60 5.59 -4.46 6.69
C VAL A 60 6.67 -3.74 5.88
N LEU A 61 6.30 -3.05 4.80
CA LEU A 61 7.27 -2.43 3.89
C LEU A 61 7.98 -1.22 4.47
N ARG A 62 7.31 -0.43 5.32
CA ARG A 62 7.86 0.82 5.87
C ARG A 62 8.41 0.70 7.29
N VAL A 63 8.00 -0.30 8.05
CA VAL A 63 8.46 -0.49 9.44
C VAL A 63 9.34 -1.73 9.55
N VAL A 64 8.81 -2.90 9.18
CA VAL A 64 9.51 -4.17 9.39
C VAL A 64 10.72 -4.34 8.46
N VAL A 65 10.56 -4.09 7.16
CA VAL A 65 11.63 -4.27 6.17
C VAL A 65 12.85 -3.37 6.45
N PRO A 66 12.70 -2.08 6.77
CA PRO A 66 13.84 -1.23 7.11
C PRO A 66 14.60 -1.70 8.35
N MET A 67 13.88 -2.16 9.40
CA MET A 67 14.50 -2.68 10.62
C MET A 67 15.45 -3.86 10.35
N ILE A 68 15.10 -4.73 9.39
CA ILE A 68 15.92 -5.90 9.04
C ILE A 68 17.15 -5.48 8.21
N ARG A 69 17.07 -4.41 7.42
CA ARG A 69 18.16 -3.96 6.53
C ARG A 69 19.29 -3.23 7.25
N THR A 70 19.05 -2.66 8.44
CA THR A 70 20.05 -1.91 9.21
C THR A 70 21.26 -2.75 9.64
N GLY A 71 21.15 -4.09 9.67
CA GLY A 71 22.29 -4.98 9.99
C GLY A 71 23.33 -5.19 8.88
N GLN A 72 23.05 -4.82 7.62
CA GLN A 72 23.87 -5.20 6.46
C GLN A 72 24.95 -4.17 6.09
N ALA A 73 24.76 -2.89 6.43
CA ALA A 73 25.68 -1.80 6.05
C ALA A 73 27.07 -1.87 6.70
N ARG A 74 27.25 -2.69 7.75
CA ARG A 74 28.52 -2.84 8.47
C ARG A 74 29.46 -3.90 7.88
N ARG A 75 29.01 -4.68 6.88
CA ARG A 75 29.81 -5.73 6.23
C ARG A 75 30.53 -5.29 4.95
N GLN A 76 30.15 -4.16 4.34
CA GLN A 76 30.73 -3.71 3.06
C GLN A 76 31.95 -2.78 3.20
N THR A 77 32.21 -2.21 4.38
CA THR A 77 33.40 -1.37 4.62
C THR A 77 34.61 -2.15 5.15
N LEU A 78 34.53 -3.49 5.24
CA LEU A 78 35.58 -4.35 5.75
C LEU A 78 36.12 -5.30 4.67
N SER A 79 36.39 -4.76 3.48
CA SER A 79 37.16 -5.44 2.44
C SER A 79 38.42 -4.60 2.14
N PRO A 80 39.62 -5.08 2.55
CA PRO A 80 40.90 -4.41 2.35
C PRO A 80 41.39 -4.44 0.90
#